data_AF-A0A1Y2BEE0-F1
#
_entry.id   AF-A0A1Y2BEE0-F1
#
_cell.length_a   1.000
_cell.length_b   1.000
_cell.length_c   1.000
_cell.angle_alpha   90.00
_cell.angle_beta   90.00
_cell.angle_gamma   90.00
#
_symmetry.space_group_name_H-M   'P 1'
#
loop_
_entity.id
_entity.type
_entity.pdbx_description
1 polymer ?
#
loop_
_entity_poly.entity_id
_entity_poly.type
_entity_poly.pdbx_seq_one_letter_code
_entity_poly.pdbx_strand_id
1 'polypeptide(L)'
;HVPLFVNNLLPDSESYQEMNVHASLCVDDLKQLLLALTTTYDGASALLINLLHVSCPESKYASLWESQYGDGFGNETFVVDVNQNFVGMSFTDASVFCFREFQINMIGV
;
A
#
# COMPACT_ATOMS: atom_id res chain seq x y z
N HIS A 1 -10.00 10.52 24.32
CA HIS A 1 -9.30 9.27 23.96
C HIS A 1 -8.19 9.61 22.99
N VAL A 2 -6.96 9.12 23.22
CA VAL A 2 -5.80 9.35 22.35
C VAL A 2 -5.59 8.06 21.54
N PRO A 3 -5.44 8.13 20.20
CA PRO A 3 -5.18 6.94 19.40
C PRO A 3 -3.79 6.37 19.73
N LEU A 4 -3.74 5.07 20.00
CA LEU A 4 -2.50 4.35 20.32
C LEU A 4 -2.09 3.49 19.12
N PHE A 5 -0.86 3.70 18.66
CA PHE A 5 -0.20 2.94 17.59
C PHE A 5 1.04 2.29 18.17
N VAL A 6 1.14 0.95 18.06
CA VAL A 6 2.23 0.19 18.69
C VAL A 6 2.87 -0.77 17.69
N ASN A 7 4.19 -0.88 17.76
CA ASN A 7 4.95 -1.87 17.02
C ASN A 7 5.33 -3.02 17.97
N ASN A 8 5.01 -4.24 17.57
CA ASN A 8 5.34 -5.45 18.29
C ASN A 8 6.39 -6.25 17.51
N LEU A 9 7.33 -6.86 18.23
CA LEU A 9 8.38 -7.67 17.60
C LEU A 9 7.89 -9.10 17.32
N LEU A 10 7.04 -9.64 18.20
CA LEU A 10 6.55 -11.01 18.14
C LEU A 10 5.02 -11.02 18.15
N PRO A 11 4.38 -11.96 17.42
CA PRO A 11 2.92 -12.07 17.38
C PRO A 11 2.31 -12.35 18.76
N ASP A 12 2.98 -13.15 19.59
CA ASP A 12 2.51 -13.45 20.95
C ASP A 12 2.31 -12.17 21.78
N SER A 13 3.20 -11.19 21.61
CA SER A 13 3.14 -9.92 22.36
C SER A 13 2.07 -8.96 21.86
N GLU A 14 1.71 -9.05 20.57
CA GLU A 14 0.65 -8.26 19.96
C GLU A 14 -0.73 -8.62 20.51
N SER A 15 -0.98 -9.92 20.75
CA SER A 15 -2.26 -10.42 21.26
C SER A 15 -2.70 -9.78 22.59
N TYR A 16 -1.74 -9.34 23.42
CA TYR A 16 -2.03 -8.68 24.70
C TYR A 16 -2.54 -7.23 24.53
N GLN A 17 -2.36 -6.64 23.35
CA GLN A 17 -2.60 -5.22 23.10
C GLN A 17 -3.78 -4.96 22.17
N GLU A 18 -4.22 -5.96 21.38
CA GLU A 18 -5.27 -5.84 20.35
C GLU A 18 -6.55 -5.12 20.81
N MET A 19 -6.97 -5.31 22.06
CA MET A 19 -8.20 -4.72 22.60
C MET A 19 -8.07 -3.25 23.03
N ASN A 20 -6.83 -2.76 23.18
CA ASN A 20 -6.54 -1.46 23.79
C ASN A 20 -5.92 -0.45 22.81
N VAL A 21 -5.42 -0.90 21.66
CA VAL A 21 -4.78 -0.05 20.66
C VAL A 21 -5.69 0.16 19.45
N HIS A 22 -5.48 1.26 18.72
CA HIS A 22 -6.21 1.50 17.47
C HIS A 22 -5.60 0.71 16.30
N ALA A 23 -4.28 0.57 16.30
CA ALA A 23 -3.59 -0.33 15.39
C ALA A 23 -2.32 -0.86 16.06
N SER A 24 -2.09 -2.15 15.88
CA SER A 24 -0.83 -2.83 16.18
C SER A 24 -0.22 -3.30 14.88
N LEU A 25 1.12 -3.27 14.81
CA LEU A 25 1.87 -3.86 13.72
C LEU A 25 2.92 -4.82 14.29
N CYS A 26 2.79 -6.11 14.00
CA CYS A 26 3.83 -7.09 14.24
C CYS A 26 4.86 -7.10 13.10
N VAL A 27 6.13 -6.81 13.44
CA VAL A 27 7.21 -6.71 12.46
C VAL A 27 7.59 -8.08 11.90
N ASP A 28 7.60 -9.13 12.71
CA ASP A 28 7.95 -10.48 12.24
C ASP A 28 6.87 -11.03 11.30
N ASP A 29 5.60 -10.85 11.63
CA ASP A 29 4.48 -11.26 10.76
C ASP A 29 4.52 -10.52 9.42
N LEU A 30 4.72 -9.19 9.43
CA LEU A 30 4.85 -8.41 8.20
C LEU A 30 6.04 -8.92 7.36
N LYS A 31 7.18 -9.17 8.00
CA LYS A 31 8.37 -9.69 7.31
C LYS A 31 8.11 -11.07 6.69
N GLN A 32 7.52 -12.00 7.45
CA GLN A 32 7.21 -13.34 6.94
C GLN A 32 6.18 -13.30 5.81
N LEU A 33 5.18 -12.43 5.91
CA LEU A 33 4.19 -12.21 4.85
C LEU A 33 4.84 -11.69 3.56
N LEU A 34 5.72 -10.68 3.66
CA LEU A 34 6.43 -10.13 2.51
C LEU A 34 7.35 -11.18 1.86
N LEU A 35 8.05 -11.99 2.67
CA LEU A 35 8.87 -13.09 2.17
C LEU A 35 8.02 -14.16 1.48
N ALA A 36 6.91 -14.56 2.08
CA ALA A 36 5.97 -15.51 1.48
C ALA A 36 5.44 -14.99 0.14
N LEU A 37 5.06 -13.71 0.05
CA LEU A 37 4.60 -13.09 -1.19
C LEU A 37 5.67 -13.12 -2.29
N THR A 38 6.95 -12.89 -1.93
CA THR A 38 8.04 -12.99 -2.91
C THR A 38 8.25 -14.39 -3.48
N THR A 39 7.80 -15.45 -2.79
CA THR A 39 7.83 -16.81 -3.36
C THR A 39 6.79 -17.03 -4.45
N THR A 40 5.72 -16.24 -4.46
CA THR A 40 4.65 -16.33 -5.48
C THR A 40 4.88 -15.34 -6.62
N TYR A 41 5.34 -14.13 -6.28
CA TYR A 41 5.54 -13.03 -7.21
C TYR A 41 6.87 -12.34 -6.95
N ASP A 42 7.79 -12.46 -7.91
CA ASP A 42 9.10 -11.81 -7.83
C ASP A 42 8.93 -10.28 -7.71
N GLY A 43 9.62 -9.68 -6.73
CA GLY A 43 9.60 -8.23 -6.51
C GLY A 43 8.35 -7.69 -5.78
N ALA A 44 7.41 -8.54 -5.35
CA ALA A 44 6.21 -8.10 -4.62
C ALA A 44 6.53 -7.35 -3.32
N SER A 45 7.58 -7.74 -2.61
CA SER A 45 8.01 -7.04 -1.39
C SER A 45 8.47 -5.60 -1.69
N ALA A 46 9.23 -5.41 -2.77
CA ALA A 46 9.68 -4.08 -3.19
C ALA A 46 8.49 -3.20 -3.60
N LEU A 47 7.53 -3.75 -4.35
CA LEU A 47 6.30 -3.06 -4.71
C LEU A 47 5.54 -2.59 -3.46
N LEU A 48 5.28 -3.48 -2.51
CA LEU A 48 4.51 -3.16 -1.31
C LEU A 48 5.23 -2.16 -0.40
N ILE A 49 6.53 -2.32 -0.20
CA ILE A 49 7.32 -1.39 0.61
C ILE A 49 7.33 -0.01 -0.03
N ASN A 50 7.48 0.10 -1.35
CA ASN A 50 7.46 1.37 -2.05
C ASN A 50 6.09 2.07 -1.92
N LEU A 51 4.98 1.32 -2.05
CA LEU A 51 3.63 1.89 -1.90
C LEU A 51 3.32 2.38 -0.46
N LEU A 52 3.98 1.82 0.55
CA LEU A 52 3.87 2.25 1.95
C LEU A 52 4.76 3.46 2.26
N HIS A 53 5.80 3.69 1.46
CA HIS A 53 6.74 4.77 1.70
C HIS A 53 6.31 6.03 0.93
N VAL A 54 5.97 7.08 1.67
CA VAL A 54 5.71 8.40 1.08
C VAL A 54 7.01 8.90 0.45
N SER A 55 7.01 9.07 -0.86
CA SER A 55 8.21 9.40 -1.61
C SER A 55 7.96 10.51 -2.62
N CYS A 56 9.00 11.26 -2.95
CA CYS A 56 8.92 12.30 -3.96
C CYS A 56 9.79 11.87 -5.15
N PRO A 57 9.23 11.77 -6.37
CA PRO A 57 10.00 11.37 -7.53
C PRO A 57 11.14 12.37 -7.80
N GLU A 58 12.32 11.86 -8.11
CA GLU A 58 13.46 12.69 -8.45
C GLU A 58 13.34 13.23 -9.88
N SER A 59 13.87 14.44 -10.10
CA SER A 59 13.82 15.10 -11.42
C SER A 59 14.88 14.59 -12.41
N LYS A 60 15.89 13.86 -11.93
CA LYS A 60 17.02 13.40 -12.74
C LYS A 60 17.49 12.04 -12.25
N TYR A 61 17.53 11.08 -13.16
CA TYR A 61 18.08 9.75 -12.93
C TYR A 61 19.35 9.55 -13.75
N ALA A 62 20.28 8.75 -13.25
CA ALA A 62 21.57 8.52 -13.92
C ALA A 62 21.43 7.52 -15.08
N SER A 63 20.47 6.60 -14.97
CA SER A 63 20.24 5.53 -15.93
C SER A 63 18.75 5.35 -16.28
N LEU A 64 18.49 4.65 -17.40
CA LEU A 64 17.14 4.43 -17.91
C LEU A 64 16.29 3.52 -17.02
N TRP A 65 16.91 2.54 -16.35
CA TRP A 65 16.16 1.64 -15.47
C TRP A 65 15.77 2.37 -14.18
N GLU A 66 16.64 3.27 -13.67
CA GLU A 66 16.33 4.10 -12.50
C GLU A 66 15.16 5.04 -12.77
N SER A 67 15.09 5.63 -13.97
CA SER A 67 13.94 6.49 -14.30
C SER A 67 12.62 5.71 -14.32
N GLN A 68 12.62 4.50 -14.90
CA GLN A 68 11.42 3.65 -14.93
C GLN A 68 11.03 3.16 -13.54
N TYR A 69 12.01 2.81 -12.71
CA TYR A 69 11.77 2.44 -11.32
C TYR A 69 11.24 3.64 -10.51
N GLY A 70 11.82 4.82 -10.71
CA GLY A 70 11.45 6.07 -10.06
C GLY A 70 10.02 6.52 -10.36
N ASP A 71 9.57 6.34 -11.60
CA ASP A 71 8.17 6.60 -11.99
C ASP A 71 7.19 5.72 -11.19
N GLY A 72 7.58 4.46 -10.90
CA GLY A 72 6.81 3.54 -10.06
C GLY A 72 6.91 3.85 -8.57
N PHE A 73 8.09 4.27 -8.12
CA PHE A 73 8.41 4.55 -6.72
C PHE A 73 7.58 5.70 -6.12
N GLY A 74 7.25 6.70 -6.93
CA GLY A 74 6.42 7.84 -6.51
C GLY A 74 4.93 7.53 -6.31
N ASN A 75 4.49 6.28 -6.49
CA ASN A 75 3.09 5.90 -6.26
C ASN A 75 2.84 5.65 -4.77
N GLU A 76 1.70 6.12 -4.29
CA GLU A 76 1.26 5.98 -2.90
C GLU A 76 -0.15 5.42 -2.85
N THR A 77 -0.48 4.71 -1.77
CA THR A 77 -1.83 4.18 -1.56
C THR A 77 -2.67 5.19 -0.78
N PHE A 78 -3.81 5.59 -1.36
CA PHE A 78 -4.76 6.51 -0.74
C PHE A 78 -6.10 5.82 -0.48
N VAL A 79 -6.74 6.21 0.62
CA VAL A 79 -8.11 5.83 0.95
C VAL A 79 -8.98 7.08 0.86
N VAL A 80 -10.00 7.04 0.02
CA VAL A 80 -10.89 8.17 -0.27
C VAL A 80 -12.32 7.67 -0.39
N ASP A 81 -13.28 8.48 0.07
CA ASP A 81 -14.70 8.18 -0.10
C ASP A 81 -15.10 8.14 -1.59
N VAL A 82 -15.92 7.16 -1.95
CA VAL A 82 -16.39 6.99 -3.33
C VAL A 82 -17.32 8.15 -3.70
N ASN A 83 -17.04 8.78 -4.83
CA ASN A 83 -17.88 9.86 -5.35
C ASN A 83 -19.28 9.32 -5.71
N GLN A 84 -20.32 10.08 -5.37
CA GLN A 84 -21.73 9.74 -5.61
C GLN A 84 -22.02 9.39 -7.09
N ASN A 85 -21.26 9.94 -8.03
CA ASN A 85 -21.40 9.61 -9.45
C ASN A 85 -21.08 8.14 -9.78
N PHE A 86 -20.30 7.45 -8.93
CA PHE A 86 -20.00 6.02 -9.09
C PHE A 86 -21.02 5.09 -8.44
N VAL A 87 -22.02 5.64 -7.74
CA VAL A 87 -23.06 4.84 -7.08
C VAL A 87 -23.91 4.11 -8.12
N GLY A 88 -23.97 2.78 -7.99
CA GLY A 88 -24.69 1.91 -8.92
C GLY A 88 -23.87 1.40 -10.11
N MET A 89 -22.64 1.88 -10.29
CA MET A 89 -21.71 1.27 -11.24
C MET A 89 -21.00 0.06 -10.64
N SER A 90 -20.55 -0.86 -11.50
CA SER A 90 -19.70 -1.96 -11.07
C SER A 90 -18.31 -1.43 -10.71
N PHE A 91 -17.61 -2.10 -9.78
CA PHE A 91 -16.24 -1.75 -9.44
C PHE A 91 -15.31 -1.77 -10.67
N THR A 92 -15.52 -2.72 -11.58
CA THR A 92 -14.72 -2.84 -12.81
C THR A 92 -14.91 -1.64 -13.71
N ASP A 93 -16.15 -1.18 -13.91
CA ASP A 93 -16.43 -0.02 -14.77
C ASP A 93 -15.85 1.27 -14.16
N ALA A 94 -16.03 1.45 -12.85
CA ALA A 94 -15.45 2.58 -12.13
C ALA A 94 -13.92 2.58 -12.20
N SER A 95 -13.29 1.43 -12.01
CA SER A 95 -11.83 1.27 -12.07
C SER A 95 -11.27 1.60 -13.46
N VAL A 96 -11.92 1.12 -14.52
CA VAL A 96 -11.52 1.42 -15.90
C VAL A 96 -11.69 2.91 -16.22
N PHE A 97 -12.78 3.52 -15.77
CA PHE A 97 -13.01 4.95 -15.94
C PHE A 97 -11.93 5.78 -15.23
N CYS A 98 -11.66 5.48 -13.96
CA CYS A 98 -10.63 6.16 -13.17
C CYS A 98 -9.23 6.01 -13.77
N PHE A 99 -8.90 4.82 -14.27
CA PHE A 99 -7.62 4.59 -14.93
C PHE A 99 -7.49 5.40 -16.23
N ARG A 100 -8.53 5.40 -17.07
CA ARG A 100 -8.47 6.09 -18.37
C ARG A 100 -8.40 7.61 -18.23
N GLU A 101 -9.27 8.19 -17.41
CA GLU A 101 -9.42 9.64 -17.32
C GLU A 101 -8.41 10.28 -16.35
N PHE A 102 -8.02 9.57 -15.28
CA PHE A 102 -7.20 10.15 -14.21
C PHE A 102 -5.89 9.42 -13.95
N GLN A 103 -5.62 8.30 -14.64
CA GLN A 103 -4.45 7.45 -14.41
C GLN A 103 -4.38 6.91 -12.96
N ILE A 104 -5.55 6.65 -12.35
CA ILE A 104 -5.66 6.11 -10.99
C ILE A 104 -6.04 4.63 -11.05
N ASN A 105 -5.28 3.79 -10.37
CA ASN A 105 -5.57 2.36 -10.19
C ASN A 105 -6.36 2.14 -8.89
N MET A 106 -7.57 1.59 -9.00
CA MET A 106 -8.34 1.18 -7.82
C MET A 106 -7.99 -0.26 -7.44
N ILE A 107 -7.75 -0.50 -6.15
CA ILE A 107 -7.33 -1.81 -5.61
C ILE A 107 -8.46 -2.50 -4.84
N GLY A 108 -9.41 -1.73 -4.28
CA GLY A 108 -10.56 -2.24 -3.54
C GLY A 108 -11.59 -1.15 -3.22
N VAL A 109 -12.73 -1.58 -2.67
CA VAL A 109 -13.84 -0.75 -2.15
C VAL A 109 -14.29 -1.32 -0.81
#